data_AF-A0A1Y4VZC3-F1
#
_entry.id   AF-A0A1Y4VZC3-F1
#
_cell.length_a   1.000
_cell.length_b   1.000
_cell.length_c   1.000
_cell.angle_alpha   90.00
_cell.angle_beta   90.00
_cell.angle_gamma   90.00
#
_symmetry.space_group_name_H-M   'P 1'
#
loop_
_entity.id
_entity.type
_entity.pdbx_description
1 polymer ?
#
loop_
_entity_poly.entity_id
_entity_poly.type
_entity_poly.pdbx_seq_one_letter_code
_entity_poly.pdbx_strand_id
1 'polypeptide(L)'
;MDDDDIIIEDNDDTGGDETGFEGEESILETDDEEAAAEDEDNAIDQNPTLTFQVYHGRIRNKFDGLAAMKQAVDKILYTERFVYPIYSDQYGNDLPDLIGKNINYAKVEVERMITEALEDDDRVTGVDIEKIEEIDRDTLAVQGTCYTVYGDVPISKEVSLADES
;
A
#
# COMPACT_ATOMS: atom_id res chain seq x y z
N MET A 1 -33.08 7.80 -58.77
CA MET A 1 -33.91 7.30 -59.88
C MET A 1 -33.04 7.38 -61.11
N ASP A 2 -33.04 6.30 -61.87
CA ASP A 2 -32.34 6.01 -63.14
C ASP A 2 -30.92 5.45 -62.90
N ASP A 3 -30.73 4.14 -62.72
CA ASP A 3 -30.90 2.97 -63.62
C ASP A 3 -29.72 2.78 -64.59
N ASP A 4 -28.89 1.79 -64.21
CA ASP A 4 -28.43 0.63 -65.00
C ASP A 4 -27.55 0.72 -66.28
N ASP A 5 -26.71 -0.33 -66.33
CA ASP A 5 -26.17 -1.09 -67.47
C ASP A 5 -24.77 -0.83 -68.04
N ILE A 6 -23.83 -1.62 -67.52
CA ILE A 6 -23.08 -2.71 -68.18
C ILE A 6 -22.74 -2.54 -69.68
N ILE A 7 -21.43 -2.57 -69.98
CA ILE A 7 -20.90 -3.05 -71.27
C ILE A 7 -19.80 -4.07 -70.97
N ILE A 8 -20.04 -5.31 -71.38
CA ILE A 8 -19.05 -6.40 -71.51
C ILE A 8 -18.64 -6.40 -72.99
N GLU A 9 -17.33 -6.39 -73.27
CA GLU A 9 -16.80 -6.90 -74.54
C GLU A 9 -15.70 -7.94 -74.24
N ASP A 10 -16.01 -9.16 -74.63
CA ASP A 10 -15.15 -10.35 -74.65
C ASP A 10 -14.14 -10.32 -75.82
N ASN A 11 -13.14 -11.22 -75.72
CA ASN A 11 -12.20 -11.74 -76.72
C ASN A 11 -10.93 -10.91 -77.05
N ASP A 12 -9.74 -11.48 -77.24
CA ASP A 12 -9.41 -12.86 -77.62
C ASP A 12 -8.03 -13.30 -77.11
N ASP A 13 -7.91 -14.61 -76.95
CA ASP A 13 -6.77 -15.47 -76.61
C ASP A 13 -5.59 -15.37 -77.60
N THR A 14 -4.35 -15.24 -77.10
CA THR A 14 -3.17 -15.93 -77.67
C THR A 14 -2.11 -16.17 -76.58
N GLY A 15 -1.93 -17.44 -76.21
CA GLY A 15 -0.88 -17.91 -75.32
C GLY A 15 0.54 -17.87 -75.89
N GLY A 16 1.52 -18.02 -74.99
CA GLY A 16 2.93 -18.21 -75.34
C GLY A 16 3.88 -18.16 -74.13
N ASP A 17 3.97 -19.30 -73.43
CA ASP A 17 5.15 -19.89 -72.79
C ASP A 17 6.20 -18.96 -72.14
N GLU A 18 6.20 -18.86 -70.80
CA GLU A 18 7.45 -18.70 -70.05
C GLU A 18 7.48 -19.65 -68.84
N THR A 19 8.55 -20.43 -68.86
CA THR A 19 8.93 -21.54 -68.00
C THR A 19 8.99 -21.19 -66.51
N GLY A 20 8.60 -22.16 -65.69
CA GLY A 20 8.46 -22.04 -64.25
C GLY A 20 9.70 -21.61 -63.46
N PHE A 21 9.41 -20.91 -62.37
CA PHE A 21 10.27 -20.73 -61.22
C PHE A 21 9.35 -20.76 -59.99
N GLU A 22 9.17 -21.95 -59.43
CA GLU A 22 8.58 -22.15 -58.11
C GLU A 22 9.59 -21.66 -57.06
N GLY A 23 9.17 -20.81 -56.13
CA GLY A 23 9.99 -20.42 -55.00
C GLY A 23 9.66 -19.05 -54.46
N GLU A 24 8.50 -18.95 -53.83
CA GLU A 24 8.18 -17.86 -52.90
C GLU A 24 9.11 -17.94 -51.69
N GLU A 25 9.81 -16.84 -51.39
CA GLU A 25 10.05 -16.47 -49.99
C GLU A 25 9.67 -15.00 -49.85
N SER A 26 8.39 -14.75 -49.55
CA SER A 26 7.98 -13.49 -48.96
C SER A 26 8.48 -13.47 -47.52
N ILE A 27 9.36 -12.52 -47.23
CA ILE A 27 9.72 -12.12 -45.87
C ILE A 27 8.44 -11.68 -45.18
N LEU A 28 7.89 -12.54 -44.32
CA LEU A 28 6.90 -12.13 -43.33
C LEU A 28 7.69 -11.55 -42.17
N GLU A 29 7.70 -10.21 -42.09
CA GLU A 29 7.93 -9.51 -40.83
C GLU A 29 6.92 -10.08 -39.82
N THR A 30 7.40 -10.90 -38.89
CA THR A 30 6.66 -11.17 -37.67
C THR A 30 6.63 -9.85 -36.91
N ASP A 31 5.49 -9.19 -36.93
CA ASP A 31 5.13 -8.19 -35.96
C ASP A 31 5.32 -8.82 -34.57
N ASP A 32 6.36 -8.38 -33.86
CA ASP A 32 6.51 -8.56 -32.42
C ASP A 32 5.37 -7.78 -31.74
N GLU A 33 4.13 -8.28 -31.83
CA GLU A 33 3.10 -8.00 -30.84
C GLU A 33 3.45 -8.84 -29.61
N GLU A 34 4.41 -8.36 -28.85
CA GLU A 34 4.62 -8.74 -27.46
C GLU A 34 3.35 -8.34 -26.71
N ALA A 35 2.39 -9.27 -26.65
CA ALA A 35 1.22 -9.16 -25.81
C ALA A 35 1.71 -9.06 -24.37
N ALA A 36 1.85 -7.82 -23.88
CA ALA A 36 1.97 -7.53 -22.47
C ALA A 36 0.74 -8.11 -21.79
N ALA A 37 0.88 -9.30 -21.20
CA ALA A 37 -0.06 -9.77 -20.21
C ALA A 37 -0.04 -8.70 -19.11
N GLU A 38 -1.10 -7.89 -19.05
CA GLU A 38 -1.37 -7.11 -17.86
C GLU A 38 -1.54 -8.13 -16.73
N ASP A 39 -0.58 -8.16 -15.80
CA ASP A 39 -0.64 -8.95 -14.58
C ASP A 39 -1.87 -8.48 -13.75
N GLU A 40 -3.06 -8.99 -14.06
CA GLU A 40 -4.28 -8.81 -13.26
C GLU A 40 -4.13 -9.35 -11.82
N ASP A 41 -3.09 -10.15 -11.57
CA ASP A 41 -2.73 -10.70 -10.26
C ASP A 41 -1.92 -9.75 -9.36
N ASN A 42 -1.64 -8.51 -9.80
CA ASN A 42 -1.01 -7.49 -8.96
C ASN A 42 -2.03 -6.60 -8.21
N ALA A 43 -3.25 -7.12 -8.01
CA ALA A 43 -4.17 -6.55 -7.05
C ALA A 43 -3.58 -6.74 -5.65
N ILE A 44 -2.83 -5.74 -5.16
CA ILE A 44 -2.36 -5.71 -3.79
C ILE A 44 -3.61 -5.81 -2.90
N ASP A 45 -3.80 -6.95 -2.23
CA ASP A 45 -4.86 -7.19 -1.25
C ASP A 45 -4.56 -6.35 0.01
N GLN A 46 -4.58 -5.03 -0.15
CA GLN A 46 -4.39 -4.09 0.95
C GLN A 46 -5.66 -4.05 1.77
N ASN A 47 -5.49 -4.12 3.08
CA ASN A 47 -6.61 -3.94 3.99
C ASN A 47 -7.36 -2.63 3.67
N PRO A 48 -8.69 -2.66 3.45
CA PRO A 48 -9.43 -1.45 3.14
C PRO A 48 -9.31 -0.44 4.28
N THR A 49 -9.14 0.84 3.95
CA THR A 49 -9.04 1.90 4.96
C THR A 49 -10.40 2.40 5.45
N LEU A 50 -11.48 2.14 4.73
CA LEU A 50 -12.81 2.65 5.08
C LEU A 50 -13.24 2.15 6.48
N THR A 51 -13.35 3.07 7.42
CA THR A 51 -13.64 2.77 8.82
C THR A 51 -14.64 3.75 9.43
N PHE A 52 -15.13 3.47 10.63
CA PHE A 52 -15.93 4.41 11.40
C PHE A 52 -15.03 5.38 12.16
N GLN A 53 -15.32 6.67 12.05
CA GLN A 53 -14.66 7.70 12.82
C GLN A 53 -15.06 7.59 14.30
N VAL A 54 -14.09 7.32 15.16
CA VAL A 54 -14.23 7.41 16.61
C VAL A 54 -13.79 8.81 17.04
N TYR A 55 -14.72 9.59 17.59
CA TYR A 55 -14.44 10.94 18.08
C TYR A 55 -15.04 11.12 19.47
N HIS A 56 -14.17 11.33 20.48
CA HIS A 56 -14.56 11.44 21.89
C HIS A 56 -15.48 10.29 22.36
N GLY A 57 -15.08 9.05 22.08
CA GLY A 57 -15.82 7.85 22.48
C GLY A 57 -17.15 7.64 21.75
N ARG A 58 -17.43 8.38 20.67
CA ARG A 58 -18.65 8.22 19.87
C ARG A 58 -18.31 8.01 18.40
N ILE A 59 -19.11 7.19 17.74
CA ILE A 59 -19.08 7.06 16.28
C ILE A 59 -19.85 8.25 15.68
N ARG A 60 -19.20 9.00 14.78
CA ARG A 60 -19.82 10.18 14.15
C ARG A 60 -19.94 10.10 12.63
N ASN A 61 -18.91 9.60 11.96
CA ASN A 61 -18.83 9.51 10.50
C ASN A 61 -18.13 8.21 10.06
N LYS A 62 -17.87 8.10 8.76
CA LYS A 62 -16.90 7.16 8.20
C LYS A 62 -15.69 7.93 7.67
N PHE A 63 -14.51 7.36 7.82
CA PHE A 63 -13.23 7.86 7.33
C PHE A 63 -12.62 6.88 6.35
N ASP A 64 -11.79 7.40 5.45
CA ASP A 64 -11.08 6.61 4.45
C ASP A 64 -9.71 7.23 4.17
N GLY A 65 -8.83 6.47 3.52
CA GLY A 65 -7.45 6.85 3.18
C GLY A 65 -6.68 7.44 4.36
N LEU A 66 -6.05 8.59 4.16
CA LEU A 66 -5.18 9.23 5.18
C LEU A 66 -5.90 9.52 6.50
N ALA A 67 -7.17 9.90 6.47
CA ALA A 67 -7.93 10.19 7.69
C ALA A 67 -8.17 8.92 8.52
N ALA A 68 -8.37 7.78 7.84
CA ALA A 68 -8.45 6.48 8.50
C ALA A 68 -7.08 6.02 9.00
N MET A 69 -6.00 6.25 8.25
CA MET A 69 -4.64 5.90 8.68
C MET A 69 -4.22 6.66 9.93
N LYS A 70 -4.57 7.94 10.07
CA LYS A 70 -4.35 8.69 11.31
C LYS A 70 -4.99 7.99 12.52
N GLN A 71 -6.25 7.57 12.37
CA GLN A 71 -6.93 6.83 13.41
C GLN A 71 -6.30 5.45 13.66
N ALA A 72 -5.84 4.75 12.63
CA ALA A 72 -5.20 3.44 12.76
C ALA A 72 -3.87 3.53 13.54
N VAL A 73 -3.00 4.47 13.16
CA VAL A 73 -1.72 4.76 13.84
C VAL A 73 -1.98 5.08 15.31
N ASP A 74 -2.89 6.00 15.61
CA ASP A 74 -3.27 6.31 17.00
C ASP A 74 -3.70 5.03 17.74
N LYS A 75 -4.57 4.22 17.12
CA LYS A 75 -5.13 3.04 17.75
C LYS A 75 -4.07 1.97 18.04
N ILE A 76 -3.11 1.76 17.14
CA ILE A 76 -1.98 0.85 17.36
C ILE A 76 -1.15 1.33 18.56
N LEU A 77 -0.82 2.62 18.61
CA LEU A 77 -0.01 3.21 19.68
C LEU A 77 -0.74 3.30 21.04
N TYR A 78 -2.06 3.20 21.08
CA TYR A 78 -2.85 3.14 22.33
C TYR A 78 -3.28 1.74 22.74
N THR A 79 -3.02 0.73 21.91
CA THR A 79 -3.40 -0.65 22.21
C THR A 79 -2.18 -1.43 22.67
N GLU A 80 -2.25 -2.00 23.87
CA GLU A 80 -1.25 -2.96 24.34
C GLU A 80 -1.41 -4.30 23.62
N ARG A 81 -0.28 -4.85 23.17
CA ARG A 81 -0.24 -6.15 22.51
C ARG A 81 -0.61 -7.26 23.50
N PHE A 82 -1.22 -8.35 23.02
CA PHE A 82 -1.64 -9.52 23.82
C PHE A 82 -2.75 -9.31 24.87
N VAL A 83 -3.25 -8.09 25.06
CA VAL A 83 -4.29 -7.80 26.08
C VAL A 83 -5.70 -8.13 25.59
N TYR A 84 -6.00 -7.89 24.32
CA TYR A 84 -7.36 -7.98 23.79
C TYR A 84 -7.52 -9.14 22.80
N PRO A 85 -8.34 -10.17 23.10
CA PRO A 85 -8.48 -11.36 22.25
C PRO A 85 -9.08 -11.11 20.85
N ILE A 86 -9.62 -9.92 20.61
CA ILE A 86 -10.20 -9.54 19.31
C ILE A 86 -9.15 -9.07 18.30
N TYR A 87 -7.91 -8.83 18.75
CA TYR A 87 -6.80 -8.41 17.90
C TYR A 87 -5.85 -9.57 17.62
N SER A 88 -5.08 -9.45 16.54
CA SER A 88 -3.97 -10.36 16.29
C SER A 88 -2.90 -10.20 17.36
N ASP A 89 -2.07 -11.23 17.51
CA ASP A 89 -0.92 -11.23 18.41
C ASP A 89 0.15 -10.20 18.04
N GLN A 90 0.10 -9.63 16.83
CA GLN A 90 1.05 -8.60 16.39
C GLN A 90 0.51 -7.18 16.53
N TYR A 91 -0.81 -7.02 16.63
CA TYR A 91 -1.44 -5.70 16.74
C TYR A 91 -1.25 -5.07 18.12
N GLY A 92 -0.86 -3.80 18.11
CA GLY A 92 -0.59 -3.01 19.31
C GLY A 92 0.90 -2.82 19.54
N ASN A 93 1.26 -2.33 20.72
CA ASN A 93 2.63 -2.02 21.10
C ASN A 93 2.99 -2.61 22.47
N ASP A 94 4.30 -2.71 22.71
CA ASP A 94 4.89 -3.25 23.93
C ASP A 94 5.35 -2.12 24.89
N LEU A 95 4.89 -0.88 24.71
CA LEU A 95 5.30 0.26 25.53
C LEU A 95 5.08 0.06 27.05
N PRO A 96 4.02 -0.64 27.52
CA PRO A 96 3.86 -0.93 28.94
C PRO A 96 5.02 -1.71 29.57
N ASP A 97 5.79 -2.48 28.79
CA ASP A 97 6.98 -3.18 29.29
C ASP A 97 8.11 -2.23 29.73
N LEU A 98 8.02 -0.94 29.37
CA LEU A 98 8.96 0.09 29.80
C LEU A 98 8.67 0.62 31.21
N ILE A 99 7.52 0.29 31.81
CA ILE A 99 7.19 0.69 33.18
C ILE A 99 8.22 0.11 34.17
N GLY A 100 8.74 0.98 35.04
CA GLY A 100 9.77 0.66 36.02
C GLY A 100 11.16 0.42 35.45
N LYS A 101 11.37 0.59 34.13
CA LYS A 101 12.70 0.48 33.50
C LYS A 101 13.50 1.78 33.69
N ASN A 102 14.81 1.68 33.51
CA ASN A 102 15.68 2.86 33.52
C ASN A 102 15.41 3.73 32.29
N ILE A 103 15.37 5.05 32.46
CA ILE A 103 15.06 5.98 31.35
C ILE A 103 16.02 5.89 30.16
N ASN A 104 17.31 5.59 30.39
CA ASN A 104 18.26 5.43 29.28
C ASN A 104 17.97 4.16 28.48
N TYR A 105 17.50 3.10 29.14
CA TYR A 105 17.04 1.88 28.46
C TYR A 105 15.75 2.17 27.67
N ALA A 106 14.79 2.85 28.30
CA ALA A 106 13.53 3.21 27.66
C ALA A 106 13.73 4.10 26.43
N LYS A 107 14.67 5.05 26.46
CA LYS A 107 15.01 5.91 25.31
C LYS A 107 15.44 5.12 24.07
N VAL A 108 16.13 3.99 24.25
CA VAL A 108 16.58 3.15 23.14
C VAL A 108 15.45 2.24 22.67
N GLU A 109 14.71 1.62 23.61
CA GLU A 109 13.67 0.65 23.25
C GLU A 109 12.39 1.28 22.70
N VAL A 110 12.04 2.50 23.11
CA VAL A 110 10.80 3.15 22.68
C VAL A 110 10.74 3.35 21.17
N GLU A 111 11.88 3.67 20.55
CA GLU A 111 12.03 3.82 19.11
C GLU A 111 11.71 2.50 18.39
N ARG A 112 12.36 1.42 18.84
CA ARG A 112 12.19 0.08 18.29
C ARG A 112 10.74 -0.41 18.43
N MET A 113 10.16 -0.25 19.62
CA MET A 113 8.79 -0.70 19.92
C MET A 113 7.74 0.04 19.10
N ILE A 114 7.87 1.36 18.92
CA ILE A 114 6.94 2.15 18.10
C ILE A 114 7.06 1.75 16.62
N THR A 115 8.29 1.58 16.14
CA THR A 115 8.57 1.19 14.75
C THR A 115 7.98 -0.19 14.45
N GLU A 116 8.30 -1.20 15.25
CA GLU A 116 7.78 -2.57 15.08
C GLU A 116 6.26 -2.65 15.21
N ALA A 117 5.65 -1.85 16.10
CA ALA A 117 4.20 -1.83 16.26
C ALA A 117 3.49 -1.29 15.01
N LEU A 118 4.04 -0.26 14.39
CA LEU A 118 3.44 0.40 13.23
C LEU A 118 3.74 -0.33 11.92
N GLU A 119 4.94 -0.87 11.75
CA GLU A 119 5.34 -1.61 10.54
C GLU A 119 4.63 -2.97 10.38
N ASP A 120 3.94 -3.45 11.41
CA ASP A 120 3.06 -4.63 11.31
C ASP A 120 1.80 -4.36 10.45
N ASP A 121 1.40 -3.09 10.30
CA ASP A 121 0.30 -2.70 9.43
C ASP A 121 0.79 -2.65 7.96
N ASP A 122 0.22 -3.49 7.11
CA ASP A 122 0.59 -3.66 5.69
C ASP A 122 0.52 -2.38 4.84
N ARG A 123 -0.20 -1.36 5.34
CA ARG A 123 -0.35 -0.06 4.67
C ARG A 123 0.75 0.93 5.04
N VAL A 124 1.54 0.62 6.07
CA VAL A 124 2.72 1.39 6.49
C VAL A 124 3.91 0.98 5.64
N THR A 125 4.57 1.96 5.04
CA THR A 125 5.75 1.77 4.19
C THR A 125 7.07 2.07 4.90
N GLY A 126 7.00 2.62 6.11
CA GLY A 126 8.14 2.87 6.98
C GLY A 126 7.80 3.82 8.11
N VAL A 127 8.66 3.87 9.12
CA VAL A 127 8.54 4.76 10.27
C VAL A 127 9.88 5.44 10.52
N ASP A 128 9.85 6.74 10.79
CA ASP A 128 11.02 7.51 11.18
C ASP A 128 10.77 8.24 12.49
N ILE A 129 11.61 7.98 13.49
CA ILE A 129 11.55 8.63 14.79
C ILE A 129 12.56 9.77 14.81
N GLU A 130 12.05 10.98 14.72
CA GLU A 130 12.85 12.19 14.60
C GLU A 130 13.43 12.64 15.95
N LYS A 131 12.68 12.39 17.03
CA LYS A 131 13.01 12.96 18.34
C LYS A 131 12.48 12.13 19.50
N ILE A 132 13.34 11.91 20.49
CA ILE A 132 12.97 11.31 21.77
C ILE A 132 13.52 12.21 22.87
N GLU A 133 12.62 12.84 23.64
CA GLU A 133 12.98 13.75 24.72
C GLU A 133 12.46 13.24 26.06
N GLU A 134 13.28 13.38 27.09
CA GLU A 134 12.83 13.23 28.47
C GLU A 134 12.20 14.54 28.92
N ILE A 135 10.87 14.52 29.09
CA ILE A 135 10.09 15.69 29.49
C ILE A 135 9.85 15.75 31.00
N ASP A 136 9.92 14.59 31.67
CA ASP A 136 9.94 14.44 33.12
C ASP A 136 10.77 13.21 33.51
N ARG A 137 11.06 13.05 34.81
CA ARG A 137 11.87 11.97 35.38
C ARG A 137 11.49 10.57 34.86
N ASP A 138 10.20 10.34 34.68
CA ASP A 138 9.64 9.05 34.29
C ASP A 138 8.78 9.20 33.02
N THR A 139 9.05 10.17 32.15
CA THR A 139 8.25 10.38 30.93
C THR A 139 9.08 10.76 29.72
N LEU A 140 8.85 10.04 28.61
CA LEU A 140 9.44 10.31 27.30
C LEU A 140 8.39 10.87 26.34
N ALA A 141 8.73 11.94 25.65
CA ALA A 141 8.00 12.43 24.48
C ALA A 141 8.70 11.93 23.21
N VAL A 142 7.94 11.27 22.34
CA VAL A 142 8.41 10.75 21.06
C VAL A 142 7.71 11.48 19.93
N GLN A 143 8.49 11.98 18.99
CA GLN A 143 8.04 12.61 17.77
C GLN A 143 8.64 11.88 16.57
N GLY A 144 7.83 11.72 15.53
CA GLY A 144 8.25 11.07 14.31
C GLY A 144 7.17 11.14 13.24
N THR A 145 7.40 10.38 12.18
CA THR A 145 6.49 10.29 11.04
C THR A 145 6.31 8.83 10.63
N CYS A 146 5.06 8.41 10.50
CA CYS A 146 4.68 7.13 9.90
C CYS A 146 4.33 7.37 8.44
N TYR A 147 5.09 6.75 7.53
CA TYR A 147 4.86 6.81 6.10
C TYR A 147 3.88 5.72 5.70
N THR A 148 2.83 6.08 4.98
CA THR A 148 1.81 5.12 4.53
C THR A 148 1.56 5.29 3.04
N VAL A 149 0.98 4.26 2.41
CA VAL A 149 0.54 4.35 1.00
C VAL A 149 -0.55 5.41 0.77
N TYR A 150 -1.16 5.95 1.83
CA TYR A 150 -2.17 7.01 1.80
C TYR A 150 -1.61 8.39 2.17
N GLY A 151 -0.31 8.49 2.44
CA GLY A 151 0.39 9.71 2.87
C GLY A 151 0.87 9.66 4.31
N ASP A 152 1.53 10.73 4.73
CA ASP A 152 2.32 10.75 5.96
C ASP A 152 1.47 11.09 7.18
N VAL A 153 1.68 10.35 8.27
CA VAL A 153 1.00 10.54 9.55
C VAL A 153 2.02 10.97 10.60
N PRO A 154 1.92 12.20 11.14
CA PRO A 154 2.81 12.62 12.23
C PRO A 154 2.50 11.85 13.50
N ILE A 155 3.54 11.38 14.17
CA ILE A 155 3.49 10.68 15.45
C ILE A 155 3.83 11.67 16.56
N SER A 156 2.98 11.72 17.59
CA SER A 156 3.23 12.42 18.84
C SER A 156 2.75 11.56 19.98
N LYS A 157 3.68 10.92 20.70
CA LYS A 157 3.37 9.99 21.78
C LYS A 157 4.12 10.34 23.05
N GLU A 158 3.41 10.32 24.17
CA GLU A 158 4.02 10.35 25.50
C GLU A 158 4.02 8.94 26.08
N VAL A 159 5.14 8.54 26.66
CA VAL A 159 5.37 7.22 27.26
C VAL A 159 5.80 7.42 28.72
N SER A 160 4.95 7.00 29.64
CA SER A 160 5.23 7.02 31.07
C SER A 160 5.92 5.74 31.51
N LEU A 161 6.96 5.87 32.33
CA LEU A 161 7.71 4.78 32.96
C LEU A 161 7.23 4.54 34.40
N ALA A 162 6.37 5.41 34.92
CA ALA A 162 5.76 5.26 36.23
C ALA A 162 4.50 4.40 36.13
N ASP A 163 4.27 3.58 37.17
CA ASP A 163 3.03 2.83 37.31
C ASP A 163 1.93 3.79 37.81
N GLU A 164 0.98 4.13 36.94
CA GLU A 164 -0.18 4.95 37.27
C GLU A 164 -1.31 4.05 37.80
N SER A 165 -1.13 3.58 39.04
CA SER A 165 -2.12 2.78 39.78
C SER A 165 -3.27 3.61 40.35
#